data_AF-A0A954V2A6-F1
#
_entry.id   AF-A0A954V2A6-F1
#
_cell.length_a   1.000
_cell.length_b   1.000
_cell.length_c   1.000
_cell.angle_alpha   90.00
_cell.angle_beta   90.00
_cell.angle_gamma   90.00
#
_symmetry.space_group_name_H-M   'P 1'
#
loop_
_entity.id
_entity.type
_entity.pdbx_description
1 polymer ?
#
loop_
_entity_poly.entity_id
_entity_poly.type
_entity_poly.pdbx_seq_one_letter_code
_entity_poly.pdbx_strand_id
1 'polypeptide(L)'
;MRTFSRLGMMLSLAWLLGPAPAFAFDAADDISEPLRQLGAIDSADQPNSAAAAWKQVAEADVRQLPRVLAAIDTAHPLAANWLRSAADAMVERAMVVGQPLPVDELEQFIGQTRHDPRARRLAFELLRKVEPQRAEGLIPSMLQDPSVELRRESVALHIAKAEHYQQSDELDSAITTYRQALDGARDEDQVKQIAESLRGLDQELDLSRHFGFIQNWQM
;
A
#
# COMPACT_ATOMS: atom_id res chain seq x y z
N MET A 1 -41.72 -23.32 47.87
CA MET A 1 -42.43 -23.32 46.56
C MET A 1 -42.52 -21.91 46.03
N ARG A 2 -41.73 -21.60 44.99
CA ARG A 2 -42.04 -20.70 43.86
C ARG A 2 -40.78 -20.62 43.00
N THR A 3 -40.87 -21.32 41.88
CA THR A 3 -39.92 -21.38 40.75
C THR A 3 -40.09 -20.17 39.82
N PHE A 4 -39.25 -20.12 38.77
CA PHE A 4 -39.23 -19.23 37.59
C PHE A 4 -38.38 -17.96 37.74
N SER A 5 -37.51 -17.55 36.80
CA SER A 5 -37.04 -18.14 35.53
C SER A 5 -35.75 -17.38 35.15
N ARG A 6 -34.71 -18.06 34.65
CA ARG A 6 -33.50 -17.40 34.11
C ARG A 6 -33.79 -16.97 32.68
N LEU A 7 -33.95 -15.67 32.45
CA LEU A 7 -34.00 -15.11 31.10
C LEU A 7 -32.57 -14.91 30.60
N GLY A 8 -32.12 -15.80 29.71
CA GLY A 8 -30.86 -15.64 28.99
C GLY A 8 -31.00 -14.56 27.94
N MET A 9 -30.28 -13.44 28.12
CA MET A 9 -30.19 -12.38 27.11
C MET A 9 -29.02 -12.71 26.17
N MET A 10 -29.35 -13.26 24.99
CA MET A 10 -28.42 -13.34 23.88
C MET A 10 -28.18 -11.93 23.33
N LEU A 11 -26.96 -11.38 23.52
CA LEU A 11 -26.51 -10.20 22.79
C LEU A 11 -26.06 -10.64 21.40
N SER A 12 -26.91 -10.39 20.40
CA SER A 12 -26.56 -10.44 19.00
C SER A 12 -25.69 -9.22 18.67
N LEU A 13 -24.38 -9.43 18.46
CA LEU A 13 -23.47 -8.37 18.00
C LEU A 13 -23.66 -8.18 16.49
N ALA A 14 -24.56 -7.28 16.11
CA ALA A 14 -24.72 -6.85 14.73
C ALA A 14 -23.52 -6.00 14.31
N TRP A 15 -22.69 -6.53 13.42
CA TRP A 15 -21.69 -5.73 12.69
C TRP A 15 -22.42 -4.75 11.78
N LEU A 16 -22.51 -3.49 12.21
CA LEU A 16 -22.93 -2.40 11.34
C LEU A 16 -21.78 -2.08 10.37
N LEU A 17 -21.94 -2.53 9.13
CA LEU A 17 -21.17 -2.05 7.98
C LEU A 17 -21.56 -0.57 7.76
N GLY A 18 -20.85 0.35 8.40
CA GLY A 18 -21.02 1.78 8.15
C GLY A 18 -20.52 2.15 6.76
N PRO A 19 -21.25 2.95 5.96
CA PRO A 19 -20.73 3.47 4.71
C PRO A 19 -19.48 4.32 4.98
N ALA A 20 -18.48 4.23 4.10
CA ALA A 20 -17.32 5.11 4.14
C ALA A 20 -17.78 6.58 4.12
N PRO A 21 -17.14 7.49 4.87
CA PRO A 21 -17.48 8.91 4.83
C PRO A 21 -17.34 9.42 3.39
N ALA A 22 -18.45 9.89 2.81
CA ALA A 22 -18.43 10.60 1.54
C ALA A 22 -18.04 12.04 1.83
N PHE A 23 -16.84 12.44 1.39
CA PHE A 23 -16.41 13.84 1.42
C PHE A 23 -17.25 14.64 0.42
N ALA A 24 -18.03 15.59 0.92
CA ALA A 24 -18.78 16.53 0.07
C ALA A 24 -17.83 17.63 -0.39
N PHE A 25 -17.49 17.63 -1.68
CA PHE A 25 -16.75 18.71 -2.34
C PHE A 25 -17.72 19.71 -2.95
N ASP A 26 -17.30 20.98 -3.05
CA ASP A 26 -18.08 22.01 -3.73
C ASP A 26 -18.22 21.66 -5.23
N ALA A 27 -19.35 22.02 -5.85
CA ALA A 27 -19.61 21.69 -7.25
C ALA A 27 -18.59 22.35 -8.20
N ALA A 28 -17.94 23.44 -7.76
CA ALA A 28 -16.88 24.12 -8.49
C ALA A 28 -15.53 23.36 -8.47
N ASP A 29 -15.32 22.46 -7.51
CA ASP A 29 -14.12 21.62 -7.37
C ASP A 29 -14.36 20.17 -7.84
N ASP A 30 -15.45 19.91 -8.57
CA ASP A 30 -15.77 18.56 -9.02
C ASP A 30 -14.90 18.12 -10.21
N ILE A 31 -13.96 17.23 -9.93
CA ILE A 31 -13.11 16.59 -10.94
C ILE A 31 -13.68 15.27 -11.48
N SER A 32 -14.94 14.91 -11.19
CA SER A 32 -15.53 13.64 -11.64
C SER A 32 -15.42 13.42 -13.15
N GLU A 33 -15.73 14.44 -13.94
CA GLU A 33 -15.72 14.34 -15.40
C GLU A 33 -14.30 14.31 -15.98
N PRO A 34 -13.37 15.21 -15.56
CA PRO A 34 -11.96 15.07 -15.92
C PRO A 34 -11.35 13.71 -15.54
N LEU A 35 -11.65 13.17 -14.35
CA LEU A 35 -11.19 11.84 -13.95
C LEU A 35 -11.76 10.74 -14.85
N ARG A 36 -13.04 10.83 -15.22
CA ARG A 36 -13.67 9.88 -16.16
C ARG A 36 -12.97 9.92 -17.52
N GLN A 37 -12.67 11.12 -18.02
CA GLN A 37 -11.99 11.31 -19.29
C GLN A 37 -10.56 10.75 -19.27
N LEU A 38 -9.80 10.99 -18.22
CA LEU A 38 -8.46 10.41 -18.07
C LEU A 38 -8.51 8.89 -17.90
N GLY A 39 -9.46 8.38 -17.12
CA GLY A 39 -9.65 6.95 -16.87
C GLY A 39 -10.01 6.15 -18.13
N ALA A 40 -10.64 6.79 -19.11
CA ALA A 40 -11.03 6.17 -20.39
C ALA A 40 -9.88 6.09 -21.41
N ILE A 41 -8.69 6.60 -21.10
CA ILE A 41 -7.56 6.59 -22.04
C ILE A 41 -6.95 5.19 -22.14
N ASP A 42 -7.21 4.52 -23.26
CA ASP A 42 -6.66 3.21 -23.60
C ASP A 42 -5.72 3.22 -24.82
N SER A 43 -5.69 4.31 -25.60
CA SER A 43 -4.82 4.49 -26.77
C SER A 43 -4.15 5.88 -26.81
N ALA A 44 -3.08 5.99 -27.61
CA ALA A 44 -2.29 7.22 -27.77
C ALA A 44 -2.95 8.29 -28.67
N ASP A 45 -4.08 7.97 -29.32
CA ASP A 45 -4.69 8.80 -30.37
C ASP A 45 -5.61 9.92 -29.83
N GLN A 46 -5.68 10.12 -28.50
CA GLN A 46 -6.54 11.11 -27.85
C GLN A 46 -5.78 12.21 -27.06
N PRO A 47 -4.72 12.86 -27.60
CA PRO A 47 -3.85 13.72 -26.79
C PRO A 47 -4.48 15.05 -26.33
N ASN A 48 -5.33 15.69 -27.15
CA ASN A 48 -5.81 17.06 -26.87
C ASN A 48 -6.89 17.12 -25.78
N SER A 49 -7.86 16.20 -25.79
CA SER A 49 -8.87 16.09 -24.74
C SER A 49 -8.24 15.61 -23.42
N ALA A 50 -7.28 14.68 -23.49
CA ALA A 50 -6.52 14.22 -22.34
C ALA A 50 -5.75 15.36 -21.66
N ALA A 51 -5.08 16.23 -22.41
CA ALA A 51 -4.34 17.35 -21.86
C ALA A 51 -5.25 18.35 -21.10
N ALA A 52 -6.45 18.63 -21.62
CA ALA A 52 -7.42 19.51 -20.97
C ALA A 52 -7.99 18.91 -19.67
N ALA A 53 -8.32 17.62 -19.69
CA ALA A 53 -8.77 16.89 -18.50
C ALA A 53 -7.66 16.79 -17.44
N TRP A 54 -6.44 16.46 -17.88
CA TRP A 54 -5.25 16.42 -17.04
C TRP A 54 -5.01 17.74 -16.32
N LYS A 55 -5.10 18.87 -17.05
CA LYS A 55 -4.91 20.19 -16.48
C LYS A 55 -5.94 20.48 -15.38
N GLN A 56 -7.22 20.14 -15.61
CA GLN A 56 -8.27 20.33 -14.60
C GLN A 56 -8.01 19.49 -13.34
N VAL A 57 -7.57 18.23 -13.50
CA VAL A 57 -7.23 17.38 -12.34
C VAL A 57 -6.00 17.93 -11.61
N ALA A 58 -4.93 18.30 -12.32
CA ALA A 58 -3.72 18.85 -11.72
C ALA A 58 -3.96 20.20 -11.02
N GLU A 59 -4.92 20.99 -11.49
CA GLU A 59 -5.28 22.29 -10.92
C GLU A 59 -6.37 22.20 -9.81
N ALA A 60 -6.94 21.03 -9.55
CA ALA A 60 -7.95 20.86 -8.51
C ALA A 60 -7.36 20.87 -7.10
N ASP A 61 -8.19 21.17 -6.09
CA ASP A 61 -7.76 21.20 -4.69
C ASP A 61 -7.08 19.88 -4.26
N VAL A 62 -5.92 19.98 -3.58
CA VAL A 62 -5.12 18.81 -3.17
C VAL A 62 -5.87 17.86 -2.23
N ARG A 63 -6.94 18.31 -1.58
CA ARG A 63 -7.86 17.44 -0.80
C ARG A 63 -8.55 16.38 -1.67
N GLN A 64 -8.61 16.56 -2.99
CA GLN A 64 -9.12 15.57 -3.94
C GLN A 64 -8.10 14.46 -4.27
N LEU A 65 -6.85 14.55 -3.78
CA LEU A 65 -5.77 13.60 -4.10
C LEU A 65 -6.16 12.13 -3.89
N PRO A 66 -6.81 11.70 -2.78
CA PRO A 66 -7.26 10.32 -2.62
C PRO A 66 -8.22 9.86 -3.73
N ARG A 67 -8.99 10.77 -4.29
CA ARG A 67 -9.95 10.52 -5.38
C ARG A 67 -9.24 10.31 -6.72
N VAL A 68 -8.17 11.07 -6.96
CA VAL A 68 -7.29 10.87 -8.13
C VAL A 68 -6.57 9.54 -8.03
N LEU A 69 -6.04 9.19 -6.85
CA LEU A 69 -5.40 7.90 -6.60
C LEU A 69 -6.37 6.73 -6.78
N ALA A 70 -7.59 6.83 -6.26
CA ALA A 70 -8.62 5.81 -6.43
C ALA A 70 -9.04 5.60 -7.90
N ALA A 71 -8.94 6.63 -8.75
CA ALA A 71 -9.21 6.48 -10.18
C ALA A 71 -8.24 5.53 -10.90
N ILE A 72 -7.07 5.24 -10.29
CA ILE A 72 -6.09 4.28 -10.82
C ILE A 72 -6.58 2.83 -10.63
N ASP A 73 -7.45 2.56 -9.65
CA ASP A 73 -7.90 1.20 -9.30
C ASP A 73 -8.45 0.41 -10.50
N THR A 74 -9.11 1.11 -11.42
CA THR A 74 -9.73 0.51 -12.61
C THR A 74 -9.13 1.04 -13.91
N ALA A 75 -8.02 1.77 -13.84
CA ALA A 75 -7.45 2.45 -15.01
C ALA A 75 -6.60 1.50 -15.87
N HIS A 76 -6.76 1.64 -17.18
CA HIS A 76 -5.82 1.08 -18.15
C HIS A 76 -4.39 1.61 -17.87
N PRO A 77 -3.29 0.86 -18.14
CA PRO A 77 -1.94 1.33 -17.85
C PRO A 77 -1.58 2.71 -18.40
N LEU A 78 -2.10 3.06 -19.59
CA LEU A 78 -1.90 4.39 -20.16
C LEU A 78 -2.62 5.48 -19.34
N ALA A 79 -3.91 5.29 -19.04
CA ALA A 79 -4.68 6.16 -18.16
C ALA A 79 -4.02 6.32 -16.77
N ALA A 80 -3.51 5.23 -16.19
CA ALA A 80 -2.82 5.26 -14.91
C ALA A 80 -1.58 6.19 -14.94
N ASN A 81 -0.86 6.25 -16.06
CA ASN A 81 0.28 7.17 -16.20
C ASN A 81 -0.16 8.65 -16.22
N TRP A 82 -1.30 8.97 -16.86
CA TRP A 82 -1.87 10.32 -16.85
C TRP A 82 -2.36 10.71 -15.45
N LEU A 83 -3.03 9.79 -14.75
CA LEU A 83 -3.51 10.02 -13.38
C LEU A 83 -2.34 10.20 -12.41
N ARG A 84 -1.28 9.39 -12.54
CA ARG A 84 -0.05 9.53 -11.75
C ARG A 84 0.58 10.90 -11.93
N SER A 85 0.80 11.33 -13.17
CA SER A 85 1.41 12.63 -13.43
C SER A 85 0.52 13.80 -12.99
N ALA A 86 -0.81 13.65 -13.04
CA ALA A 86 -1.73 14.66 -12.51
C ALA A 86 -1.65 14.76 -10.98
N ALA A 87 -1.56 13.61 -10.28
CA ALA A 87 -1.37 13.57 -8.83
C ALA A 87 -0.03 14.21 -8.42
N ASP A 88 1.06 13.89 -9.14
CA ASP A 88 2.38 14.51 -8.91
C ASP A 88 2.31 16.03 -9.07
N ALA A 89 1.74 16.53 -10.17
CA ALA A 89 1.59 17.96 -10.42
C ALA A 89 0.71 18.67 -9.38
N MET A 90 -0.39 18.02 -8.96
CA MET A 90 -1.28 18.52 -7.91
C MET A 90 -0.51 18.71 -6.59
N VAL A 91 0.28 17.71 -6.18
CA VAL A 91 1.08 17.75 -4.95
C VAL A 91 2.19 18.80 -5.05
N GLU A 92 2.94 18.83 -6.16
CA GLU A 92 4.02 19.81 -6.34
C GLU A 92 3.52 21.24 -6.26
N ARG A 93 2.38 21.52 -6.93
CA ARG A 93 1.76 22.84 -6.85
C ARG A 93 1.32 23.17 -5.42
N ALA A 94 0.67 22.25 -4.72
CA ALA A 94 0.25 22.45 -3.34
C ALA A 94 1.44 22.78 -2.43
N MET A 95 2.57 22.07 -2.58
CA MET A 95 3.80 22.35 -1.87
C MET A 95 4.37 23.74 -2.19
N VAL A 96 4.38 24.14 -3.47
CA VAL A 96 4.87 25.46 -3.89
C VAL A 96 4.09 26.61 -3.25
N VAL A 97 2.76 26.47 -3.12
CA VAL A 97 1.90 27.50 -2.52
C VAL A 97 1.72 27.35 -1.00
N GLY A 98 2.35 26.35 -0.38
CA GLY A 98 2.25 26.09 1.06
C GLY A 98 0.88 25.56 1.51
N GLN A 99 0.12 24.92 0.61
CA GLN A 99 -1.14 24.28 0.96
C GLN A 99 -0.87 22.95 1.67
N PRO A 100 -1.54 22.65 2.80
CA PRO A 100 -1.38 21.37 3.49
C PRO A 100 -1.92 20.21 2.63
N LEU A 101 -1.17 19.11 2.61
CA LEU A 101 -1.59 17.87 1.95
C LEU A 101 -2.53 17.06 2.86
N PRO A 102 -3.40 16.21 2.28
CA PRO A 102 -4.29 15.31 3.03
C PRO A 102 -3.52 14.09 3.56
N VAL A 103 -2.63 14.31 4.53
CA VAL A 103 -1.69 13.29 5.04
C VAL A 103 -2.42 12.11 5.69
N ASP A 104 -3.45 12.38 6.50
CA ASP A 104 -4.20 11.34 7.20
C ASP A 104 -4.98 10.45 6.20
N GLU A 105 -5.55 11.06 5.17
CA GLU A 105 -6.24 10.36 4.11
C GLU A 105 -5.28 9.55 3.24
N LEU A 106 -4.06 10.03 3.00
CA LEU A 106 -3.02 9.26 2.31
C LEU A 106 -2.62 8.01 3.10
N GLU A 107 -2.40 8.13 4.41
CA GLU A 107 -2.14 6.95 5.26
C GLU A 107 -3.30 5.96 5.22
N GLN A 108 -4.53 6.46 5.35
CA GLN A 108 -5.72 5.62 5.27
C GLN A 108 -5.82 4.92 3.91
N PHE A 109 -5.50 5.60 2.81
CA PHE A 109 -5.48 5.05 1.46
C PHE A 109 -4.42 3.95 1.33
N ILE A 110 -3.20 4.19 1.82
CA ILE A 110 -2.11 3.21 1.82
C ILE A 110 -2.52 1.96 2.61
N GLY A 111 -3.18 2.11 3.77
CA GLY A 111 -3.63 0.97 4.58
C GLY A 111 -4.72 0.10 3.93
N GLN A 112 -5.40 0.59 2.90
CA GLN A 112 -6.48 -0.14 2.23
C GLN A 112 -5.95 -1.02 1.10
N THR A 113 -5.60 -2.27 1.45
CA THR A 113 -5.00 -3.27 0.55
C THR A 113 -5.86 -3.68 -0.67
N ARG A 114 -7.11 -3.20 -0.75
CA ARG A 114 -8.00 -3.38 -1.91
C ARG A 114 -7.71 -2.45 -3.08
N HIS A 115 -7.03 -1.33 -2.84
CA HIS A 115 -6.63 -0.41 -3.91
C HIS A 115 -5.54 -1.03 -4.77
N ASP A 116 -5.44 -0.58 -6.02
CA ASP A 116 -4.42 -1.06 -6.95
C ASP A 116 -3.01 -0.85 -6.36
N PRO A 117 -2.13 -1.87 -6.41
CA PRO A 117 -0.77 -1.79 -5.89
C PRO A 117 0.02 -0.55 -6.36
N ARG A 118 -0.18 -0.12 -7.62
CA ARG A 118 0.46 1.06 -8.22
C ARG A 118 -0.03 2.35 -7.59
N ALA A 119 -1.33 2.44 -7.32
CA ALA A 119 -1.94 3.58 -6.65
C ALA A 119 -1.43 3.71 -5.21
N ARG A 120 -1.38 2.58 -4.49
CA ARG A 120 -0.86 2.52 -3.11
C ARG A 120 0.62 2.86 -3.04
N ARG A 121 1.42 2.39 -4.01
CA ARG A 121 2.82 2.77 -4.12
C ARG A 121 2.96 4.28 -4.29
N LEU A 122 2.23 4.85 -5.24
CA LEU A 122 2.28 6.30 -5.49
C LEU A 122 1.89 7.10 -4.24
N ALA A 123 0.81 6.71 -3.57
CA ALA A 123 0.37 7.33 -2.32
C ALA A 123 1.48 7.30 -1.26
N PHE A 124 2.17 6.16 -1.11
CA PHE A 124 3.29 6.01 -0.20
C PHE A 124 4.48 6.91 -0.58
N GLU A 125 4.83 7.01 -1.86
CA GLU A 125 5.92 7.88 -2.33
C GLU A 125 5.60 9.36 -2.09
N LEU A 126 4.36 9.78 -2.34
CA LEU A 126 3.89 11.13 -2.07
C LEU A 126 3.91 11.44 -0.57
N LEU A 127 3.44 10.51 0.27
CA LEU A 127 3.51 10.63 1.72
C LEU A 127 4.97 10.75 2.19
N ARG A 128 5.86 9.87 1.71
CA ARG A 128 7.28 9.88 2.09
C ARG A 128 7.99 11.18 1.69
N LYS A 129 7.58 11.81 0.59
CA LYS A 129 8.12 13.11 0.15
C LYS A 129 7.81 14.24 1.14
N VAL A 130 6.65 14.21 1.79
CA VAL A 130 6.18 15.30 2.66
C VAL A 130 6.30 15.01 4.16
N GLU A 131 6.07 13.77 4.55
CA GLU A 131 6.05 13.29 5.93
C GLU A 131 6.84 11.96 6.03
N PRO A 132 8.19 12.00 5.91
CA PRO A 132 9.01 10.79 5.85
C PRO A 132 8.80 9.88 7.06
N GLN A 133 8.77 10.45 8.28
CA GLN A 133 8.63 9.65 9.51
C GLN A 133 7.32 8.88 9.56
N ARG A 134 6.23 9.48 9.06
CA ARG A 134 4.92 8.84 8.96
C ARG A 134 4.95 7.69 7.96
N ALA A 135 5.49 7.92 6.77
CA ALA A 135 5.65 6.88 5.75
C ALA A 135 6.50 5.70 6.26
N GLU A 136 7.68 5.97 6.81
CA GLU A 136 8.58 4.93 7.36
C GLU A 136 7.90 4.13 8.49
N GLY A 137 7.03 4.77 9.29
CA GLY A 137 6.23 4.12 10.32
C GLY A 137 5.25 3.06 9.81
N LEU A 138 4.86 3.12 8.53
CA LEU A 138 3.95 2.15 7.92
C LEU A 138 4.66 0.87 7.48
N ILE A 139 5.92 0.99 7.03
CA ILE A 139 6.69 -0.09 6.39
C ILE A 139 6.71 -1.39 7.21
N PRO A 140 6.95 -1.40 8.54
CA PRO A 140 7.03 -2.65 9.31
C PRO A 140 5.79 -3.54 9.21
N SER A 141 4.62 -2.96 8.95
CA SER A 141 3.36 -3.70 8.84
C SER A 141 3.11 -4.32 7.45
N MET A 142 3.97 -4.05 6.47
CA MET A 142 3.75 -4.38 5.05
C MET A 142 4.39 -5.72 4.62
N LEU A 143 4.85 -6.54 5.57
CA LEU A 143 5.55 -7.79 5.30
C LEU A 143 4.72 -8.80 4.47
N GLN A 144 3.39 -8.74 4.59
CA GLN A 144 2.44 -9.57 3.82
C GLN A 144 1.59 -8.75 2.84
N ASP A 145 1.98 -7.50 2.57
CA ASP A 145 1.21 -6.55 1.77
C ASP A 145 1.03 -7.01 0.31
N PRO A 146 -0.15 -6.96 -0.33
CA PRO A 146 -0.30 -7.43 -1.71
C PRO A 146 0.58 -6.69 -2.74
N SER A 147 0.97 -5.44 -2.49
CA SER A 147 1.90 -4.70 -3.34
C SER A 147 3.31 -5.25 -3.17
N VAL A 148 3.90 -5.73 -4.27
CA VAL A 148 5.27 -6.28 -4.29
C VAL A 148 6.27 -5.24 -3.81
N GLU A 149 6.15 -3.98 -4.25
CA GLU A 149 7.10 -2.93 -3.92
C GLU A 149 7.06 -2.54 -2.43
N LEU A 150 5.86 -2.43 -1.85
CA LEU A 150 5.69 -2.14 -0.42
C LEU A 150 6.19 -3.32 0.45
N ARG A 151 5.88 -4.54 0.02
CA ARG A 151 6.39 -5.75 0.68
C ARG A 151 7.91 -5.81 0.65
N ARG A 152 8.52 -5.49 -0.50
CA ARG A 152 9.97 -5.49 -0.68
C ARG A 152 10.65 -4.52 0.27
N GLU A 153 10.10 -3.31 0.46
CA GLU A 153 10.60 -2.35 1.45
C GLU A 153 10.48 -2.89 2.88
N SER A 154 9.36 -3.52 3.23
CA SER A 154 9.19 -4.17 4.54
C SER A 154 10.19 -5.29 4.78
N VAL A 155 10.41 -6.16 3.79
CA VAL A 155 11.39 -7.25 3.89
C VAL A 155 12.80 -6.68 4.07
N ALA A 156 13.18 -5.65 3.31
CA ALA A 156 14.47 -4.98 3.47
C ALA A 156 14.67 -4.40 4.87
N LEU A 157 13.62 -3.78 5.44
CA LEU A 157 13.66 -3.27 6.81
C LEU A 157 13.85 -4.39 7.84
N HIS A 158 13.21 -5.55 7.65
CA HIS A 158 13.38 -6.70 8.54
C HIS A 158 14.77 -7.33 8.41
N ILE A 159 15.32 -7.40 7.20
CA ILE A 159 16.71 -7.84 6.97
C ILE A 159 17.67 -6.92 7.73
N ALA A 160 17.57 -5.60 7.56
CA ALA A 160 18.44 -4.64 8.24
C ALA A 160 18.33 -4.73 9.77
N LYS A 161 17.12 -4.97 10.29
CA LYS A 161 16.88 -5.19 11.72
C LYS A 161 17.54 -6.50 12.20
N ALA A 162 17.46 -7.58 11.43
CA ALA A 162 18.11 -8.85 11.74
C ALA A 162 19.64 -8.73 11.73
N GLU A 163 20.19 -8.01 10.74
CA GLU A 163 21.62 -7.68 10.66
C GLU A 163 22.08 -6.87 11.88
N HIS A 164 21.28 -5.91 12.34
CA HIS A 164 21.58 -5.14 13.54
C HIS A 164 21.63 -6.01 14.82
N TYR A 165 20.68 -6.93 14.99
CA TYR A 165 20.73 -7.89 16.11
C TYR A 165 21.96 -8.79 16.03
N GLN A 166 22.30 -9.26 14.82
CA GLN A 166 23.48 -10.10 14.60
C GLN A 166 24.78 -9.35 14.95
N GLN A 167 24.89 -8.08 14.56
CA GLN A 167 26.02 -7.21 14.92
C GLN A 167 26.12 -6.94 16.42
N SER A 168 24.99 -7.01 17.13
CA SER A 168 24.88 -6.81 18.57
C SER A 168 24.99 -8.11 19.38
N ASP A 169 25.35 -9.22 18.73
CA ASP A 169 25.45 -10.57 19.31
C ASP A 169 24.12 -11.11 19.90
N GLU A 170 23.00 -10.52 19.50
CA GLU A 170 21.64 -10.96 19.85
C GLU A 170 21.15 -12.03 18.85
N LEU A 171 21.84 -13.16 18.79
CA LEU A 171 21.66 -14.16 17.72
C LEU A 171 20.24 -14.72 17.62
N ASP A 172 19.57 -14.98 18.75
CA ASP A 172 18.18 -15.47 18.76
C ASP A 172 17.22 -14.45 18.14
N SER A 173 17.41 -13.15 18.43
CA SER A 173 16.64 -12.05 17.85
C SER A 173 16.91 -11.92 16.35
N ALA A 174 18.17 -12.08 15.93
CA ALA A 174 18.56 -12.07 14.53
C ALA A 174 17.90 -13.21 13.75
N ILE A 175 18.02 -14.45 14.23
CA ILE A 175 17.42 -15.64 13.59
C ILE A 175 15.90 -15.49 13.48
N THR A 176 15.24 -15.05 14.56
CA THR A 176 13.79 -14.83 14.57
C THR A 176 13.38 -13.79 13.52
N THR A 177 14.11 -12.68 13.45
CA THR A 177 13.80 -11.59 12.52
C THR A 177 14.09 -11.99 11.06
N TYR A 178 15.16 -12.74 10.78
CA TYR A 178 15.41 -13.29 9.44
C TYR A 178 14.31 -14.26 9.00
N ARG A 179 13.81 -15.12 9.90
CA ARG A 179 12.67 -16.01 9.59
C ARG A 179 11.41 -15.21 9.24
N GLN A 180 11.11 -14.17 10.01
CA GLN A 180 10.01 -13.25 9.67
C GLN A 180 10.21 -12.60 8.30
N ALA A 181 11.42 -12.10 8.02
CA ALA A 181 11.75 -11.54 6.70
C ALA A 181 11.51 -12.57 5.57
N LEU A 182 11.90 -13.82 5.78
CA LEU A 182 11.73 -14.90 4.80
C LEU A 182 10.23 -15.20 4.54
N ASP A 183 9.40 -15.23 5.58
CA ASP A 183 7.95 -15.44 5.45
C ASP A 183 7.29 -14.41 4.53
N GLY A 184 7.81 -13.17 4.52
CA GLY A 184 7.37 -12.09 3.63
C GLY A 184 8.08 -12.05 2.28
N ALA A 185 9.29 -12.60 2.15
CA ALA A 185 10.12 -12.46 0.96
C ALA A 185 9.54 -13.20 -0.26
N ARG A 186 9.47 -12.52 -1.40
CA ARG A 186 9.06 -13.09 -2.69
C ARG A 186 10.08 -12.81 -3.80
N ASP A 187 10.92 -11.80 -3.63
CA ASP A 187 12.00 -11.45 -4.54
C ASP A 187 13.23 -12.35 -4.32
N GLU A 188 13.78 -12.89 -5.40
CA GLU A 188 14.86 -13.90 -5.37
C GLU A 188 16.12 -13.39 -4.67
N ASP A 189 16.48 -12.12 -4.88
CA ASP A 189 17.62 -11.46 -4.25
C ASP A 189 17.47 -11.45 -2.72
N GLN A 190 16.32 -11.02 -2.22
CA GLN A 190 16.02 -10.97 -0.78
C GLN A 190 15.96 -12.37 -0.17
N VAL A 191 15.35 -13.34 -0.85
CA VAL A 191 15.31 -14.75 -0.40
C VAL A 191 16.72 -15.32 -0.27
N LYS A 192 17.59 -15.08 -1.26
CA LYS A 192 18.98 -15.54 -1.23
C LYS A 192 19.77 -14.90 -0.09
N GLN A 193 19.67 -13.58 0.06
CA GLN A 193 20.34 -12.85 1.15
C GLN A 193 19.94 -13.41 2.52
N ILE A 194 18.63 -13.58 2.78
CA ILE A 194 18.13 -14.11 4.05
C ILE A 194 18.62 -15.55 4.28
N ALA A 195 18.55 -16.40 3.24
CA ALA A 195 18.98 -17.79 3.33
C ALA A 195 20.49 -17.95 3.56
N GLU A 196 21.31 -17.05 3.02
CA GLU A 196 22.74 -16.97 3.28
C GLU A 196 23.02 -16.55 4.74
N SER A 197 22.35 -15.51 5.22
CA SER A 197 22.49 -15.07 6.61
C SER A 197 22.08 -16.15 7.61
N LEU A 198 20.96 -16.83 7.38
CA LEU A 198 20.50 -17.92 8.25
C LEU A 198 21.48 -19.10 8.28
N ARG A 199 22.04 -19.49 7.13
CA ARG A 199 23.07 -20.54 7.07
C ARG A 199 24.36 -20.15 7.79
N GLY A 200 24.74 -18.87 7.71
CA GLY A 200 25.88 -18.33 8.48
C GLY A 200 25.68 -18.35 10.00
N LEU A 201 24.43 -18.52 10.46
CA LEU A 201 24.03 -18.68 11.86
C LEU A 201 23.68 -20.13 12.21
N ASP A 202 24.23 -21.09 11.46
CA ASP A 202 24.03 -22.53 11.62
C ASP A 202 22.54 -22.97 11.57
N GLN A 203 21.69 -22.21 10.85
CA GLN A 203 20.30 -22.57 10.63
C GLN A 203 20.16 -23.29 9.27
N GLU A 204 19.78 -24.58 9.30
CA GLU A 204 19.40 -25.31 8.10
C GLU A 204 18.07 -24.77 7.54
N LEU A 205 18.03 -24.56 6.22
CA LEU A 205 16.86 -24.01 5.53
C LEU A 205 16.52 -24.83 4.29
N ASP A 206 15.33 -25.42 4.30
CA ASP A 206 14.74 -26.04 3.11
C ASP A 206 13.79 -25.04 2.45
N LEU A 207 14.32 -24.29 1.47
CA LEU A 207 13.55 -23.33 0.70
C LEU A 207 12.42 -23.98 -0.10
N SER A 208 12.61 -25.21 -0.58
CA SER A 208 11.57 -25.91 -1.34
C SER A 208 10.37 -26.21 -0.46
N ARG A 209 10.64 -26.72 0.74
CA ARG A 209 9.59 -26.97 1.74
C ARG A 209 8.96 -25.67 2.23
N HIS A 210 9.76 -24.63 2.47
CA HIS A 210 9.27 -23.34 2.94
C HIS A 210 8.26 -22.71 1.96
N PHE A 211 8.59 -22.68 0.66
CA PHE A 211 7.70 -22.13 -0.36
C PHE A 211 6.68 -23.13 -0.92
N GLY A 212 6.63 -24.36 -0.40
CA GLY A 212 5.67 -25.38 -0.81
C GLY A 212 5.85 -25.88 -2.24
N PHE A 213 7.07 -25.90 -2.76
CA PHE A 213 7.35 -26.42 -4.10
C PHE A 213 7.11 -27.93 -4.17
N ILE A 214 6.40 -28.38 -5.20
CA ILE A 214 6.15 -29.81 -5.42
C ILE A 214 7.43 -30.46 -5.95
N GLN A 215 8.09 -31.26 -5.12
CA GLN A 215 9.32 -31.97 -5.50
C GLN A 215 9.07 -33.31 -6.17
N ASN A 216 7.94 -33.95 -5.90
CA ASN A 216 7.57 -35.24 -6.46
C ASN A 216 6.13 -35.18 -6.98
N TRP A 217 5.96 -35.30 -8.30
CA TRP A 217 4.66 -35.47 -8.94
C TRP A 217 4.50 -36.93 -9.34
N GLN A 218 3.48 -37.61 -8.83
CA GLN A 218 3.17 -38.98 -9.26
C GLN A 218 2.39 -38.91 -10.58
N MET A 219 2.97 -39.48 -11.63
CA MET A 219 2.35 -39.68 -12.95
C MET A 219 1.61 -41.02 -12.98
#